data_AF-A0A7J9FLI5-F1
#
_entry.id   AF-A0A7J9FLI5-F1
#
_cell.length_a   1.000
_cell.length_b   1.000
_cell.length_c   1.000
_cell.angle_alpha   90.00
_cell.angle_beta   90.00
_cell.angle_gamma   90.00
#
_symmetry.space_group_name_H-M   'P 1'
#
loop_
_entity.id
_entity.type
_entity.pdbx_description
1 polymer ?
#
loop_
_entity_poly.entity_id
_entity_poly.type
_entity_poly.pdbx_seq_one_letter_code
_entity_poly.pdbx_strand_id
1 'polypeptide(L)'
;MEKTSSALWKRLETLYATKFLANCLVLKQRLFTFRMDECELLRDHINQFINLLNDLKNVEVHNDDEDQAMLLLCSLPLHISLSGRH
;
A
#
# COMPACT_ATOMS: atom_id res chain seq x y z
N MET A 1 25.30 -21.67 -18.87
CA MET A 1 25.53 -21.12 -20.22
C MET A 1 24.18 -20.66 -20.74
N GLU A 2 23.82 -19.39 -20.56
CA GLU A 2 22.60 -18.82 -21.15
C GLU A 2 23.02 -17.94 -22.32
N LYS A 3 23.06 -18.52 -23.52
CA LYS A 3 23.51 -17.83 -24.75
C LYS A 3 22.38 -17.57 -25.74
N THR A 4 21.14 -17.81 -25.35
CA THR A 4 19.97 -17.60 -26.22
C THR A 4 19.14 -16.46 -25.66
N SER A 5 18.78 -15.51 -26.53
CA SER A 5 17.92 -14.36 -26.19
C SER A 5 16.65 -14.77 -25.43
N SER A 6 16.04 -15.91 -25.81
CA SER A 6 14.86 -16.46 -25.14
C SER A 6 15.10 -16.87 -23.67
N ALA A 7 16.27 -17.41 -23.34
CA ALA A 7 16.58 -17.82 -21.97
C ALA A 7 16.76 -16.60 -21.05
N LEU A 8 17.45 -15.57 -21.55
CA LEU A 8 17.59 -14.28 -20.84
C LEU A 8 16.24 -13.59 -20.66
N TRP A 9 15.39 -13.59 -21.69
CA TRP A 9 14.04 -13.02 -21.62
C TRP A 9 13.18 -13.70 -20.54
N LYS A 10 13.13 -15.04 -20.53
CA LYS A 10 12.38 -15.80 -19.51
C LYS A 10 12.88 -15.53 -18.08
N ARG A 11 14.19 -15.35 -17.91
CA ARG A 11 14.77 -14.99 -16.60
C ARG A 11 14.35 -13.59 -16.16
N LEU A 12 14.39 -12.62 -17.07
CA LEU A 12 13.93 -11.27 -16.78
C LEU A 12 12.44 -11.29 -16.40
N GLU A 13 11.60 -11.95 -17.19
CA GLU A 13 10.19 -12.12 -16.91
C GLU A 13 9.94 -12.73 -15.53
N THR A 14 10.65 -13.81 -15.19
CA THR A 14 10.54 -14.48 -13.88
C THR A 14 10.99 -13.57 -12.73
N LEU A 15 12.10 -12.85 -12.90
CA LEU A 15 12.63 -11.93 -11.89
C LEU A 15 11.67 -10.76 -11.66
N TYR A 16 11.16 -10.16 -12.73
CA TYR A 16 10.21 -9.06 -12.67
C TYR A 16 8.88 -9.52 -12.05
N ALA A 17 8.35 -10.69 -12.42
CA ALA A 17 7.14 -11.25 -11.82
C ALA A 17 7.32 -11.52 -10.32
N THR A 18 8.46 -12.10 -9.92
CA THR A 18 8.78 -12.36 -8.50
C THR A 18 8.89 -11.07 -7.71
N LYS A 19 9.58 -10.06 -8.26
CA LYS A 19 9.73 -8.74 -7.64
C LYS A 19 8.39 -8.02 -7.53
N PHE A 20 7.58 -8.07 -8.59
CA PHE A 20 6.23 -7.51 -8.60
C PHE A 20 5.36 -8.16 -7.52
N LEU A 21 5.34 -9.49 -7.43
CA LEU A 21 4.59 -10.23 -6.43
C LEU A 21 5.02 -9.86 -5.01
N ALA A 22 6.34 -9.81 -4.75
CA ALA A 22 6.88 -9.41 -3.46
C ALA A 22 6.49 -7.97 -3.10
N ASN A 23 6.60 -7.03 -4.05
CA ASN A 23 6.21 -5.64 -3.86
C ASN A 23 4.71 -5.49 -3.57
N CYS A 24 3.87 -6.19 -4.33
CA CYS A 24 2.42 -6.22 -4.13
C CYS A 24 2.07 -6.74 -2.73
N LEU A 25 2.71 -7.83 -2.29
CA LEU A 25 2.48 -8.40 -0.96
C LEU A 25 2.87 -7.42 0.16
N VAL A 26 4.03 -6.76 0.04
CA VAL A 26 4.49 -5.77 1.02
C VAL A 26 3.53 -4.59 1.11
N LEU A 27 3.04 -4.08 -0.03
CA LEU A 27 2.10 -2.96 -0.06
C LEU A 27 0.73 -3.35 0.53
N LYS A 28 0.22 -4.55 0.22
CA LYS A 28 -1.01 -5.08 0.83
C LYS A 28 -0.85 -5.23 2.34
N GLN A 29 0.27 -5.79 2.80
CA GLN A 29 0.55 -5.91 4.23
C GLN A 29 0.52 -4.53 4.91
N ARG A 30 1.23 -3.55 4.34
CA ARG A 30 1.24 -2.16 4.84
C ARG A 30 -0.17 -1.57 4.92
N LEU A 31 -0.99 -1.77 3.91
CA LEU A 31 -2.37 -1.27 3.87
C LEU A 31 -3.22 -1.85 5.00
N PHE A 32 -3.20 -3.17 5.19
CA PHE A 32 -4.00 -3.83 6.23
C PHE A 32 -3.54 -3.48 7.65
N THR A 33 -2.25 -3.17 7.82
CA THR A 33 -1.68 -2.75 9.11
C THR A 33 -1.60 -1.23 9.27
N PHE A 34 -2.09 -0.44 8.30
CA PHE A 34 -2.01 1.01 8.36
C PHE A 34 -2.93 1.54 9.45
N ARG A 35 -2.36 2.26 10.42
CA ARG A 35 -3.07 2.80 11.59
C ARG A 35 -2.54 4.20 11.87
N MET A 36 -3.45 5.10 12.22
CA MET A 36 -3.15 6.46 12.62
C MET A 36 -2.57 6.47 14.03
N ASP A 37 -1.51 7.24 14.24
CA ASP A 37 -0.96 7.47 15.57
C ASP A 37 -1.81 8.49 16.36
N GLU A 38 -1.85 8.39 17.69
CA GLU A 38 -2.61 9.34 18.53
C GLU A 38 -2.12 10.78 18.41
N CYS A 39 -0.84 10.98 18.07
CA CYS A 39 -0.23 12.29 17.90
C CYS A 39 -0.22 12.78 16.44
N GLU A 40 -0.74 11.98 15.51
CA GLU A 40 -0.76 12.31 14.09
C GLU A 40 -1.93 13.23 13.73
N LEU A 41 -1.70 14.16 12.81
CA LEU A 41 -2.79 14.96 12.25
C LEU A 41 -3.58 14.13 11.25
N LEU A 42 -4.91 14.14 11.37
CA LEU A 42 -5.81 13.43 10.46
C LEU A 42 -5.52 13.71 8.97
N ARG A 43 -5.17 14.97 8.65
CA ARG A 43 -4.81 15.37 7.28
C ARG A 43 -3.57 14.65 6.77
N ASP A 44 -2.55 14.52 7.62
CA ASP A 44 -1.28 13.89 7.25
C ASP A 44 -1.46 12.38 7.12
N HIS A 45 -2.29 11.78 7.99
CA HIS A 45 -2.70 10.39 7.89
C HIS A 45 -3.43 10.09 6.58
N ILE A 46 -4.42 10.93 6.21
CA ILE A 46 -5.16 10.80 4.94
C ILE A 46 -4.21 10.93 3.74
N ASN A 47 -3.27 11.88 3.76
CA ASN A 47 -2.29 12.02 2.69
C ASN A 47 -1.41 10.77 2.53
N GLN A 48 -0.94 10.20 3.65
CA GLN A 48 -0.16 8.97 3.63
C GLN A 48 -0.98 7.78 3.13
N PHE A 49 -2.24 7.68 3.52
CA PHE A 49 -3.16 6.66 3.01
C PHE A 49 -3.37 6.77 1.49
N ILE A 50 -3.60 7.98 0.97
CA ILE A 50 -3.75 8.22 -0.48
C ILE A 50 -2.47 7.85 -1.22
N ASN A 51 -1.30 8.19 -0.68
CA ASN A 51 -0.01 7.81 -1.27
C ASN A 51 0.15 6.29 -1.33
N LEU A 52 -0.24 5.57 -0.27
CA LEU A 52 -0.22 4.11 -0.24
C LEU A 52 -1.17 3.49 -1.28
N LEU A 53 -2.34 4.08 -1.50
CA LEU A 53 -3.27 3.67 -2.57
C LEU A 53 -2.68 3.94 -3.96
N ASN A 54 -1.97 5.05 -4.15
CA ASN A 54 -1.30 5.34 -5.42
C ASN A 54 -0.17 4.35 -5.71
N ASP A 55 0.62 3.97 -4.68
CA ASP A 55 1.64 2.93 -4.80
C ASP A 55 1.04 1.57 -5.20
N LEU A 56 -0.15 1.23 -4.66
CA LEU A 56 -0.88 0.03 -5.03
C LEU A 56 -1.41 0.07 -6.48
N LYS A 57 -1.93 1.22 -6.92
CA LYS A 57 -2.35 1.42 -8.33
C LYS A 57 -1.18 1.27 -9.30
N ASN A 58 0.02 1.72 -8.91
CA ASN A 58 1.24 1.57 -9.73
C ASN A 58 1.67 0.11 -9.91
N VAL A 59 1.22 -0.80 -9.04
CA VAL A 59 1.42 -2.25 -9.18
C VAL A 59 0.13 -2.97 -9.60
N GLU A 60 -0.77 -2.28 -10.29
CA GLU A 60 -2.03 -2.80 -10.85
C GLU A 60 -2.97 -3.45 -9.81
N VAL A 61 -2.85 -3.06 -8.54
CA VAL A 61 -3.80 -3.45 -7.50
C VAL A 61 -4.89 -2.38 -7.42
N HIS A 62 -6.06 -2.69 -7.96
CA HIS A 62 -7.25 -1.86 -7.83
C HIS A 62 -8.04 -2.27 -6.60
N ASN A 63 -8.36 -1.30 -5.76
CA ASN A 63 -9.35 -1.41 -4.69
C ASN A 63 -10.51 -0.50 -5.07
N ASP A 64 -11.75 -0.95 -4.92
CA ASP A 64 -12.92 -0.12 -5.20
C ASP A 64 -13.07 0.98 -4.14
N ASP A 65 -13.80 2.04 -4.47
CA ASP A 65 -13.92 3.22 -3.59
C ASP A 65 -14.56 2.87 -2.23
N GLU A 66 -15.46 1.89 -2.20
CA GLU A 66 -16.07 1.37 -0.96
C GLU A 66 -15.04 0.70 -0.06
N ASP A 67 -14.17 -0.15 -0.62
CA ASP A 67 -13.09 -0.81 0.12
C ASP A 67 -12.08 0.22 0.64
N GLN A 68 -11.74 1.23 -0.18
CA GLN A 68 -10.85 2.31 0.24
C GLN A 68 -11.44 3.10 1.42
N ALA A 69 -12.73 3.41 1.38
CA ALA A 69 -13.42 4.10 2.48
C ALA A 69 -13.44 3.24 3.75
N MET A 70 -13.74 1.95 3.65
CA MET A 70 -13.72 1.02 4.79
C MET A 70 -12.30 0.91 5.38
N LEU A 71 -11.28 0.75 4.55
CA LEU A 71 -9.88 0.67 4.99
C LEU A 71 -9.42 1.96 5.69
N LEU A 72 -9.82 3.12 5.15
CA LEU A 72 -9.53 4.40 5.80
C LEU A 72 -10.19 4.46 7.19
N LEU A 73 -11.47 4.12 7.30
CA LEU A 73 -12.18 4.09 8.59
C LEU A 73 -11.52 3.14 9.59
N CYS A 74 -11.10 1.95 9.15
CA CYS A 74 -10.40 0.97 10.00
C CYS A 74 -9.00 1.42 10.44
N SER A 75 -8.41 2.41 9.75
CA SER A 75 -7.09 2.95 10.09
C SER A 75 -7.14 4.05 11.15
N LEU A 76 -8.31 4.65 11.40
CA LEU A 76 -8.49 5.72 12.37
C LEU A 76 -8.49 5.19 13.81
N PRO A 77 -8.13 6.01 14.81
CA PRO A 77 -8.18 5.60 16.20
C PRO A 77 -9.63 5.42 16.66
N LEU A 78 -9.91 4.38 17.46
CA LEU A 78 -11.24 4.13 18.01
C LEU A 78 -11.72 5.26 18.96
N HIS A 79 -10.78 6.04 19.50
CA HIS A 79 -11.04 7.17 20.38
C HIS A 79 -10.42 8.43 19.79
N ILE A 80 -11.26 9.37 19.34
CA ILE A 80 -10.84 10.74 19.09
C ILE A 80 -10.57 11.35 20.48
N SER A 81 -9.31 11.36 20.91
CA SER A 81 -8.94 12.07 22.13
C SER A 81 -9.19 13.56 21.91
N LEU A 82 -10.21 14.11 22.56
CA LEU A 82 -10.53 15.53 22.61
C LEU A 82 -9.50 16.29 23.48
N SER A 83 -8.20 16.05 23.27
CA SER A 83 -7.11 16.67 24.02
C SER A 83 -6.27 17.54 23.10
N GLY A 84 -6.86 18.65 22.65
CA GLY A 84 -6.17 19.63 21.81
C GLY A 84 -6.88 20.99 21.72
N ARG A 85 -7.86 21.25 22.60
CA ARG A 85 -8.39 22.60 22.79
C ARG A 85 -7.77 23.19 24.06
N HIS A 86 -6.62 23.82 23.90
CA HIS A 86 -6.16 24.91 24.77
C HIS A 86 -5.28 25.87 23.96
#